data_AF-A0A1I7HIB4-F1
#
_entry.id   AF-A0A1I7HIB4-F1
#
_cell.length_a   1.000
_cell.length_b   1.000
_cell.length_c   1.000
_cell.angle_alpha   90.00
_cell.angle_beta   90.00
_cell.angle_gamma   90.00
#
_symmetry.space_group_name_H-M   'P 1'
#
loop_
_entity.id
_entity.type
_entity.pdbx_description
1 polymer ?
#
loop_
_entity_poly.entity_id
_entity_poly.type
_entity_poly.pdbx_seq_one_letter_code
_entity_poly.pdbx_strand_id
1 'polypeptide(L)'
;MLARAVRHARPGERLFVAPGVKTDEAIREVQDYIRHHRPPGSTVTAHGLRHGYARDRYLEFREAGLSDKEAKARVSELLGHHREEVTDIYSGSLR
;
A
#
# COMPACT_ATOMS: atom_id res chain seq x y z
N MET A 1 -7.86 -2.24 -14.26
CA MET A 1 -6.51 -1.75 -14.64
C MET A 1 -5.44 -2.82 -14.43
N LEU A 2 -5.20 -3.30 -13.21
CA LEU A 2 -4.17 -4.32 -12.90
C LEU A 2 -4.35 -5.63 -13.66
N ALA A 3 -5.53 -6.25 -13.62
CA ALA A 3 -5.79 -7.49 -14.36
C ALA A 3 -5.54 -7.34 -15.87
N ARG A 4 -5.76 -6.15 -16.44
CA ARG A 4 -5.43 -5.87 -17.84
C ARG A 4 -3.92 -5.82 -18.03
N ALA A 5 -3.18 -5.12 -17.18
CA ALA A 5 -1.73 -5.04 -17.28
C ALA A 5 -1.06 -6.42 -17.16
N VAL A 6 -1.50 -7.23 -16.19
CA VAL A 6 -1.00 -8.60 -15.99
C VAL A 6 -1.20 -9.48 -17.22
N ARG A 7 -2.33 -9.37 -17.92
CA ARG A 7 -2.60 -10.17 -19.12
C ARG A 7 -1.69 -9.86 -20.31
N HIS A 8 -1.11 -8.67 -20.37
CA HIS A 8 -0.34 -8.21 -21.54
C HIS A 8 1.17 -8.18 -21.29
N ALA A 9 1.60 -8.12 -20.04
CA ALA A 9 3.01 -8.10 -19.69
C ALA A 9 3.65 -9.48 -19.90
N ARG A 10 4.89 -9.49 -20.40
CA ARG A 10 5.70 -10.71 -20.52
C ARG A 10 6.50 -10.93 -19.23
N PRO A 11 6.94 -12.17 -18.95
CA PRO A 11 7.86 -12.43 -17.84
C PRO A 11 9.10 -11.53 -17.92
N GLY A 12 9.42 -10.85 -16.81
CA GLY A 12 10.53 -9.90 -16.72
C GLY A 12 10.15 -8.44 -17.03
N GLU A 13 8.98 -8.19 -17.62
CA GLU A 13 8.49 -6.82 -17.83
C GLU A 13 7.80 -6.27 -16.58
N ARG A 14 7.84 -4.94 -16.44
CA ARG A 14 7.09 -4.25 -15.38
C ARG A 14 5.71 -3.86 -15.91
N LEU A 15 4.67 -4.08 -15.10
CA LEU A 15 3.26 -3.93 -15.50
C LEU A 15 2.86 -2.50 -15.90
N PHE A 16 3.47 -1.49 -15.29
CA PHE A 16 3.08 -0.07 -15.43
C PHE A 16 4.27 0.84 -15.73
N VAL A 17 5.35 0.27 -16.27
CA VAL A 17 6.50 1.06 -16.73
C VAL A 17 6.62 0.85 -18.23
N ALA A 18 6.56 1.93 -18.99
CA ALA A 18 6.68 1.86 -20.44
C ALA A 18 8.07 1.32 -20.85
N PRO A 19 8.19 0.63 -22.00
CA PRO A 19 9.48 0.18 -22.50
C PRO A 19 10.47 1.35 -22.63
N GLY A 20 11.68 1.17 -22.10
CA GLY A 20 12.73 2.20 -22.11
C GLY A 20 12.68 3.21 -20.96
N VAL A 21 11.59 3.27 -20.18
CA VAL A 21 11.48 4.14 -19.01
C VAL A 21 12.16 3.50 -17.80
N LYS A 22 12.95 4.28 -17.05
CA LYS A 22 13.56 3.78 -15.82
C LYS A 22 12.50 3.64 -14.73
N THR A 23 12.64 2.62 -13.89
CA THR A 23 11.61 2.32 -12.87
C THR A 23 11.49 3.42 -11.82
N ASP A 24 12.61 4.03 -11.42
CA ASP A 24 12.64 5.15 -10.47
C ASP A 24 11.94 6.40 -11.03
N GLU A 25 12.04 6.62 -12.33
CA GLU A 25 11.33 7.69 -13.04
C GLU A 25 9.81 7.48 -12.99
N ALA A 26 9.33 6.30 -13.38
CA ALA A 26 7.91 5.97 -13.27
C ALA A 26 7.38 6.06 -11.82
N ILE A 27 8.19 5.68 -10.83
CA ILE A 27 7.85 5.84 -9.41
C ILE A 27 7.73 7.32 -9.04
N ARG A 28 8.67 8.17 -9.45
CA ARG A 28 8.62 9.62 -9.20
C ARG A 28 7.37 10.25 -9.80
N GLU A 29 7.02 9.89 -11.04
CA GLU A 29 5.81 10.40 -11.70
C GLU A 29 4.54 10.12 -10.88
N VAL A 30 4.40 8.89 -10.35
CA VAL A 30 3.26 8.53 -9.49
C VAL A 30 3.28 9.32 -8.18
N GLN A 31 4.45 9.48 -7.55
CA GLN A 31 4.59 10.25 -6.31
C GLN A 31 4.25 11.72 -6.52
N ASP A 32 4.71 12.31 -7.62
CA ASP A 32 4.41 13.68 -8.00
C ASP A 32 2.93 13.84 -8.33
N TYR A 33 2.33 12.89 -9.06
CA TYR A 33 0.89 12.88 -9.31
C TYR A 33 0.10 12.94 -7.99
N ILE A 34 0.43 12.09 -7.01
CA ILE A 34 -0.20 12.11 -5.68
C ILE A 34 0.02 13.46 -5.00
N ARG A 35 1.24 14.01 -5.02
CA ARG A 35 1.55 15.30 -4.39
C ARG A 35 0.72 16.45 -4.98
N HIS A 36 0.54 16.47 -6.30
CA HIS A 36 -0.16 17.54 -7.00
C HIS A 36 -1.70 17.42 -6.91
N HIS A 37 -2.25 16.22 -6.74
CA HIS A 37 -3.69 15.98 -6.76
C HIS A 37 -4.28 15.58 -5.41
N ARG A 38 -3.48 15.53 -4.34
CA ARG A 38 -3.99 15.30 -2.99
C ARG A 38 -4.87 16.48 -2.52
N PRO A 39 -5.86 16.25 -1.64
CA PRO A 39 -6.69 17.31 -1.09
C PRO A 39 -5.85 18.44 -0.46
N PRO A 40 -6.29 19.71 -0.56
CA PRO A 40 -5.60 20.83 0.09
C PRO A 40 -5.40 20.59 1.58
N GLY A 41 -4.20 20.90 2.09
CA GLY A 41 -3.83 20.69 3.49
C GLY A 41 -3.54 19.23 3.88
N SER A 42 -3.74 18.26 2.99
CA SER A 42 -3.40 16.87 3.28
C SER A 42 -1.91 16.56 3.10
N THR A 43 -1.40 15.64 3.91
CA THR A 43 -0.01 15.13 3.82
C THR A 43 0.06 13.76 3.13
N VAL A 44 -0.93 13.44 2.27
CA VAL A 44 -1.01 12.15 1.59
C VAL A 44 0.27 11.90 0.77
N THR A 45 0.80 10.69 0.93
CA THR A 45 1.94 10.14 0.19
C THR A 45 1.62 8.70 -0.20
N ALA A 46 2.36 8.12 -1.15
CA ALA A 46 2.22 6.70 -1.48
C ALA A 46 2.39 5.79 -0.24
N HIS A 47 3.33 6.13 0.64
CA HIS A 47 3.51 5.42 1.91
C HIS A 47 2.30 5.63 2.83
N GLY A 48 1.83 6.87 2.98
CA GLY A 48 0.65 7.19 3.78
C GLY A 48 -0.62 6.46 3.32
N LEU A 49 -0.81 6.26 2.02
CA LEU A 49 -1.91 5.45 1.47
C LEU A 49 -1.79 3.98 1.89
N ARG A 50 -0.58 3.41 1.85
CA ARG A 50 -0.33 2.03 2.33
C ARG A 50 -0.62 1.90 3.82
N HIS A 51 -0.23 2.89 4.62
CA HIS A 51 -0.56 2.97 6.06
C HIS A 51 -2.05 3.06 6.32
N GLY A 52 -2.75 3.93 5.59
CA GLY A 52 -4.21 4.04 5.67
C GLY A 52 -4.90 2.70 5.39
N TYR A 53 -4.54 2.05 4.27
CA TYR A 53 -5.06 0.73 3.93
C TYR A 53 -4.80 -0.31 5.04
N ALA A 54 -3.60 -0.34 5.61
CA ALA A 54 -3.26 -1.26 6.70
C ALA A 54 -4.14 -1.06 7.93
N ARG A 55 -4.37 0.21 8.31
CA ARG A 55 -5.24 0.58 9.43
C ARG A 55 -6.69 0.19 9.16
N ASP A 56 -7.19 0.48 7.96
CA ASP A 56 -8.58 0.17 7.59
C ASP A 56 -8.82 -1.35 7.64
N ARG A 57 -7.90 -2.15 7.09
CA ARG A 57 -7.94 -3.62 7.19
C ARG A 57 -7.86 -4.12 8.64
N TYR A 58 -7.01 -3.52 9.47
CA TYR A 58 -6.93 -3.87 10.89
C TYR A 58 -8.28 -3.63 11.58
N LEU A 59 -8.89 -2.47 11.39
CA LEU A 59 -10.19 -2.13 11.99
C LEU A 59 -11.28 -3.09 11.53
N GLU A 60 -11.35 -3.39 10.23
CA GLU A 60 -12.29 -4.38 9.70
C GLU A 60 -12.13 -5.76 10.33
N PHE A 61 -10.90 -6.23 10.56
CA PHE A 61 -10.66 -7.50 11.24
C PHE A 61 -11.08 -7.47 12.70
N ARG A 62 -10.86 -6.36 13.39
CA ARG A 62 -11.30 -6.18 14.78
C ARG A 62 -12.82 -6.15 14.88
N GLU A 63 -13.50 -5.48 13.96
CA GLU A 63 -14.96 -5.48 13.84
C GLU A 63 -15.52 -6.88 13.52
N ALA A 64 -14.79 -7.67 12.74
CA ALA A 64 -15.11 -9.08 12.48
C ALA A 64 -14.83 -10.03 13.67
N GLY A 65 -14.36 -9.51 14.81
CA GLY A 65 -14.17 -10.27 16.05
C GLY A 65 -12.81 -10.94 16.21
N LEU A 66 -11.84 -10.70 15.31
CA LEU A 66 -10.48 -11.23 15.48
C LEU A 66 -9.80 -10.56 16.67
N SER A 67 -8.98 -11.30 17.41
CA SER A 67 -8.12 -10.71 18.46
C SER A 67 -7.13 -9.70 17.87
N ASP A 68 -6.54 -8.84 18.72
CA ASP A 68 -5.53 -7.87 18.28
C ASP A 68 -4.38 -8.56 17.54
N LYS A 69 -3.89 -9.68 18.11
CA LYS A 69 -2.82 -10.48 17.54
C LYS A 69 -3.19 -11.04 16.17
N GLU A 70 -4.38 -11.62 16.04
CA GLU A 70 -4.85 -12.18 14.77
C GLU A 70 -5.06 -11.10 13.70
N ALA A 71 -5.67 -9.97 14.06
CA ALA A 71 -5.86 -8.84 13.14
C ALA A 71 -4.52 -8.30 12.63
N LYS A 72 -3.55 -8.11 13.53
CA LYS A 72 -2.18 -7.71 13.16
C LYS A 72 -1.51 -8.75 12.25
N ALA A 73 -1.57 -10.03 12.59
CA ALA A 73 -0.99 -11.09 11.78
C ALA A 73 -1.58 -11.10 10.35
N ARG A 74 -2.90 -10.94 10.22
CA ARG A 74 -3.59 -10.87 8.91
C ARG A 74 -3.19 -9.63 8.10
N VAL A 75 -3.05 -8.48 8.72
CA VAL A 75 -2.57 -7.27 8.03
C VAL A 75 -1.12 -7.44 7.58
N SER A 76 -0.25 -8.02 8.41
CA SER A 76 1.14 -8.30 8.02
C SER A 76 1.25 -9.23 6.82
N GLU A 77 0.41 -10.27 6.78
CA GLU A 77 0.26 -11.18 5.64
C GLU A 77 -0.21 -10.42 4.39
N LEU A 78 -1.28 -9.62 4.49
CA LEU A 78 -1.81 -8.83 3.37
C LEU A 78 -0.80 -7.85 2.77
N LEU A 79 0.06 -7.27 3.61
CA LEU A 79 1.10 -6.34 3.16
C LEU A 79 2.35 -7.06 2.64
N GLY A 80 2.44 -8.38 2.79
CA GLY A 80 3.61 -9.18 2.41
C GLY A 80 4.84 -8.89 3.28
N HIS A 81 4.64 -8.41 4.51
CA HIS A 81 5.74 -8.08 5.42
C HIS A 81 6.21 -9.27 6.24
N HIS A 82 5.37 -10.30 6.44
CA HIS A 82 5.66 -11.54 7.18
C HIS A 82 6.42 -11.36 8.52
N ARG A 83 6.38 -10.16 9.09
CA ARG A 83 6.97 -9.78 10.38
C ARG A 83 5.88 -9.11 11.20
N GLU A 84 5.64 -9.61 12.41
CA GLU A 84 4.66 -9.03 13.35
C GLU A 84 4.95 -7.54 13.60
N GLU A 85 6.23 -7.15 13.62
CA GLU A 85 6.71 -5.83 14.04
C GLU A 85 6.30 -4.65 13.14
N VAL A 86 5.87 -4.87 11.89
CA VAL A 86 5.43 -3.74 11.05
C VAL A 86 4.01 -3.27 11.42
N THR A 87 3.27 -4.04 12.21
CA THR A 87 1.92 -3.67 12.64
C THR A 87 1.86 -2.60 13.72
N ASP A 88 2.92 -2.47 14.54
CA ASP A 88 2.98 -1.40 15.55
C ASP A 88 3.26 -0.01 14.93
N ILE A 89 3.86 0.04 13.74
CA ILE A 89 4.00 1.29 12.97
C ILE A 89 2.63 1.74 12.43
N TYR A 90 1.71 0.82 12.15
CA TYR A 90 0.36 1.11 11.66
C TYR A 90 -0.64 1.47 12.78
N SER A 91 -0.37 1.04 14.02
CA SER A 91 -1.23 1.30 15.19
C SER A 91 -0.86 2.59 15.95
N GLY A 92 0.31 3.19 15.69
CA GLY A 92 0.78 4.41 16.36
C GLY A 92 -0.08 5.68 16.19
N SER A 93 -1.19 5.62 15.45
CA SER A 93 -2.23 6.68 15.38
C SER A 93 -3.50 6.36 16.18
N LEU A 94 -3.57 5.22 16.86
CA LEU A 94 -4.65 4.88 17.80
C LEU A 94 -4.13 5.06 19.24
N ARG A 95 -3.90 6.32 19.63
CA ARG A 95 -3.79 6.71 21.04
C ARG A 95 -4.97 7.60 21.38
#